data_AF-A0A842XUC9-F1
#
_entry.id   AF-A0A842XUC9-F1
#
_cell.length_a   1.000
_cell.length_b   1.000
_cell.length_c   1.000
_cell.angle_alpha   90.00
_cell.angle_beta   90.00
_cell.angle_gamma   90.00
#
_symmetry.space_group_name_H-M   'P 1'
#
loop_
_entity.id
_entity.type
_entity.pdbx_description
1 polymer ?
#
loop_
_entity_poly.entity_id
_entity_poly.type
_entity_poly.pdbx_seq_one_letter_code
_entity_poly.pdbx_strand_id
1 'polypeptide(L)'
;MKKIKNGFLCRKCGNMIHANAGMQSKKVKKIEHPSLVYVVDSSKDKYVKVSQECPKCGYKEAFHWFSVVSGEHAGVRRERTIEHFKCTKCSHTWTKAS
;
A
#
# COMPACT_ATOMS: atom_id res chain seq x y z
N MET A 1 19.07 -26.22 13.68
CA MET A 1 18.88 -26.85 12.35
C MET A 1 20.22 -27.25 11.75
N LYS A 2 20.28 -28.37 11.03
CA LYS A 2 21.45 -28.81 10.23
C LYS A 2 21.13 -28.60 8.75
N LYS A 3 22.04 -27.99 7.98
CA LYS A 3 21.93 -27.95 6.51
C LYS A 3 22.28 -29.33 5.96
N ILE A 4 21.47 -29.86 5.05
CA ILE A 4 21.71 -31.09 4.30
C ILE A 4 21.66 -30.77 2.79
N LYS A 5 22.13 -31.69 1.94
CA LYS A 5 22.25 -31.45 0.49
C LYS A 5 20.95 -30.98 -0.18
N ASN A 6 19.78 -31.41 0.32
CA ASN A 6 18.48 -31.09 -0.27
C ASN A 6 17.57 -30.22 0.63
N GLY A 7 18.10 -29.59 1.70
CA GLY A 7 17.25 -28.85 2.63
C GLY A 7 17.80 -28.60 4.03
N PHE A 8 16.89 -28.44 4.99
CA PHE A 8 17.17 -28.18 6.39
C PHE A 8 16.54 -29.24 7.28
N LEU A 9 17.32 -29.80 8.21
CA LEU A 9 16.88 -30.79 9.18
C LEU A 9 16.80 -30.18 10.59
N CYS A 10 15.66 -30.33 11.25
CA CYS A 10 15.54 -30.02 12.67
C CYS A 10 16.19 -31.12 13.51
N ARG A 11 17.23 -30.78 14.29
CA ARG A 11 17.92 -31.75 15.17
C ARG A 11 17.10 -32.16 16.41
N LYS A 12 16.01 -31.44 16.70
CA LYS A 12 15.19 -31.65 17.90
C LYS A 12 14.00 -32.59 17.63
N CYS A 13 13.36 -32.47 16.47
CA CYS A 13 12.17 -33.26 16.13
C CYS A 13 12.30 -34.08 14.83
N GLY A 14 13.43 -33.99 14.13
CA GLY A 14 13.67 -34.74 12.89
C GLY A 14 12.97 -34.19 11.63
N ASN A 15 12.16 -33.13 11.74
CA ASN A 15 11.45 -32.58 10.58
C ASN A 15 12.41 -32.04 9.50
N MET A 16 12.10 -32.33 8.24
CA MET A 16 12.92 -31.98 7.06
C MET A 16 12.19 -30.97 6.17
N ILE A 17 12.83 -29.84 5.91
CA ILE A 17 12.33 -28.80 5.01
C ILE A 17 13.15 -28.86 3.73
N HIS A 18 12.52 -29.20 2.61
CA HIS A 18 13.17 -29.21 1.30
C HIS A 18 13.44 -27.77 0.85
N ALA A 19 14.68 -27.47 0.46
CA ALA A 19 15.02 -26.13 -0.01
C ALA A 19 14.57 -25.99 -1.48
N ASN A 20 13.49 -25.25 -1.71
CA ASN A 20 13.12 -24.81 -3.06
C ASN A 20 14.18 -23.84 -3.59
N ALA A 21 14.39 -23.81 -4.92
CA ALA A 21 15.42 -23.01 -5.60
C ALA A 21 15.40 -21.49 -5.31
N GLY A 22 14.35 -20.97 -4.64
CA GLY A 22 14.24 -19.59 -4.21
C GLY A 22 14.68 -19.29 -2.77
N MET A 23 14.95 -20.30 -1.92
CA MET A 23 15.21 -20.07 -0.49
C MET A 23 16.72 -19.92 -0.19
N GLN A 24 17.26 -18.76 -0.55
CA GLN A 24 18.63 -18.36 -0.23
C GLN A 24 18.67 -17.65 1.13
N SER A 25 19.36 -18.21 2.12
CA SER A 25 19.63 -17.49 3.37
C SER A 25 20.63 -16.37 3.11
N LYS A 26 20.18 -15.12 2.93
CA LYS A 26 21.08 -13.96 2.92
C LYS A 26 21.59 -13.72 4.33
N LYS A 27 22.92 -13.66 4.51
CA LYS A 27 23.53 -13.10 5.73
C LYS A 27 23.31 -11.59 5.69
N VAL A 28 22.20 -11.13 6.26
CA VAL A 28 21.93 -9.69 6.40
C VAL A 28 22.82 -9.20 7.54
N LYS A 29 23.78 -8.32 7.24
CA LYS A 29 24.47 -7.54 8.29
C LYS A 29 23.40 -6.72 9.00
N LYS A 30 23.45 -6.67 10.34
CA LYS A 30 22.52 -5.88 11.15
C LYS A 30 22.54 -4.45 10.60
N ILE A 31 21.44 -4.04 9.97
CA ILE A 31 21.32 -2.68 9.44
C ILE A 31 21.04 -1.82 10.68
N GLU A 32 22.00 -0.97 11.06
CA GLU A 32 21.92 -0.11 12.25
C GLU A 32 20.83 0.97 12.12
N HIS A 33 20.28 1.14 10.92
CA HIS A 33 19.19 2.05 10.61
C HIS A 33 18.03 1.26 9.99
N PRO A 34 17.00 0.84 10.75
CA PRO A 34 15.77 0.37 10.13
C PRO A 34 15.28 1.49 9.21
N SER A 35 15.05 1.18 7.94
CA SER A 35 14.36 2.09 7.02
C SER A 35 13.11 2.58 7.72
N LEU A 36 13.06 3.87 8.07
CA LEU A 36 11.90 4.49 8.69
C LEU A 36 10.74 4.32 7.72
N VAL A 37 9.91 3.31 7.95
CA VAL A 37 8.62 3.20 7.27
C VAL A 37 7.78 4.31 7.87
N TYR A 38 7.71 5.42 7.16
CA TYR A 38 6.86 6.55 7.55
C TYR A 38 5.41 6.12 7.34
N VAL A 39 4.82 5.53 8.38
CA VAL A 39 3.39 5.27 8.42
C VAL A 39 2.73 6.63 8.66
N VAL A 40 2.31 7.29 7.58
CA VAL A 40 1.40 8.43 7.70
C VAL A 40 0.11 7.89 8.28
N ASP A 41 -0.11 8.17 9.55
CA ASP A 41 -1.39 7.94 10.21
C ASP A 41 -2.38 8.96 9.62
N SER A 42 -3.03 8.59 8.50
CA SER A 42 -4.08 9.36 7.81
C SER A 42 -5.40 9.39 8.60
N SER A 43 -5.33 9.31 9.94
CA SER A 43 -6.49 9.13 10.80
C SER A 43 -7.32 10.39 11.04
N LYS A 44 -6.96 11.53 10.44
CA LYS A 44 -7.77 12.77 10.52
C LYS A 44 -7.72 13.61 9.25
N ASP A 45 -7.67 12.96 8.10
CA ASP A 45 -8.01 13.66 6.87
C ASP A 45 -9.44 14.22 7.02
N LYS A 46 -9.58 15.52 6.77
CA LYS A 46 -10.83 16.29 6.83
C LYS A 46 -11.75 15.89 5.67
N TYR A 47 -12.07 14.61 5.57
CA TYR A 47 -12.93 14.08 4.54
C TYR A 47 -14.36 14.50 4.86
N VAL A 48 -14.93 15.35 4.01
CA VAL A 48 -16.35 15.70 4.10
C VAL A 48 -17.14 14.49 3.60
N LYS A 49 -18.18 14.08 4.33
CA LYS A 49 -19.10 13.04 3.85
C LYS A 49 -20.07 13.67 2.85
N VAL A 50 -20.19 13.08 1.68
CA VAL A 50 -21.09 13.51 0.61
C VAL A 50 -21.97 12.37 0.15
N SER A 51 -23.15 12.71 -0.38
CA SER A 51 -24.06 11.75 -1.00
C SER A 51 -23.63 11.52 -2.46
N GLN A 52 -22.86 10.46 -2.70
CA GLN A 52 -22.39 10.03 -4.02
C GLN A 52 -22.44 8.51 -4.13
N GLU A 53 -22.96 8.02 -5.25
CA GLU A 53 -23.11 6.58 -5.49
C GLU A 53 -21.79 5.94 -5.88
N CYS A 54 -21.40 4.91 -5.14
CA CYS A 54 -20.18 4.17 -5.43
C CYS A 54 -20.36 3.30 -6.69
N PRO A 55 -19.51 3.46 -7.73
CA PRO A 55 -19.63 2.69 -8.98
C PRO A 55 -19.39 1.18 -8.80
N LYS A 56 -18.83 0.76 -7.66
CA LYS A 56 -18.53 -0.64 -7.35
C LYS A 56 -19.64 -1.34 -6.56
N CYS A 57 -20.34 -0.64 -5.67
CA CYS A 57 -21.27 -1.28 -4.72
C CYS A 57 -22.63 -0.58 -4.59
N GLY A 58 -22.87 0.53 -5.28
CA GLY A 58 -24.13 1.27 -5.25
C GLY A 58 -24.43 1.98 -3.92
N TYR A 59 -23.47 2.02 -2.98
CA TYR A 59 -23.68 2.72 -1.72
C TYR A 59 -23.62 4.24 -1.93
N LYS A 60 -24.53 4.98 -1.29
CA LYS A 60 -24.75 6.41 -1.55
C LYS A 60 -23.91 7.36 -0.71
N GLU A 61 -23.08 6.88 0.23
CA GLU A 61 -22.20 7.75 1.00
C GLU A 61 -20.73 7.53 0.65
N ALA A 62 -20.03 8.65 0.45
CA ALA A 62 -18.60 8.67 0.19
C ALA A 62 -17.92 9.80 0.97
N PHE A 63 -16.66 9.57 1.32
CA PHE A 63 -15.72 10.61 1.75
C PHE A 63 -15.24 11.40 0.54
N HIS A 64 -15.17 12.72 0.65
CA HIS A 64 -14.77 13.63 -0.42
C HIS A 64 -13.59 14.51 0.02
N TRP A 65 -12.61 14.65 -0.86
CA TRP A 65 -11.50 15.58 -0.71
C TRP A 65 -10.99 16.08 -2.05
N PHE A 66 -10.25 17.18 -2.00
CA PHE A 66 -9.61 17.79 -3.15
C PHE A 66 -8.09 17.61 -3.07
N SER A 67 -7.44 17.36 -4.20
CA SER A 67 -5.98 17.43 -4.33
C SER A 67 -5.61 18.39 -5.45
N VAL A 68 -4.61 19.23 -5.24
CA VAL A 68 -4.06 20.09 -6.30
C VAL A 68 -2.83 19.39 -6.90
N VAL A 69 -2.87 19.16 -8.21
CA VAL A 69 -1.72 18.67 -8.97
C VAL A 69 -1.17 19.85 -9.76
N SER A 70 0.05 20.25 -9.44
CA SER A 70 0.80 21.25 -10.20
C SER A 70 1.80 20.53 -11.09
N GLY A 71 1.81 20.88 -12.38
CA GLY A 71 2.76 20.35 -13.35
C GLY A 71 3.22 21.47 -14.28
N GLU A 72 4.50 21.47 -14.63
CA GLU A 72 5.04 22.40 -15.61
C GLU A 72 5.16 21.68 -16.96
N HIS A 73 4.63 22.30 -18.01
CA HIS A 73 4.81 21.81 -19.38
C HIS A 73 5.18 22.99 -20.27
N ALA A 74 6.36 22.90 -20.91
CA ALA A 74 6.92 23.95 -21.75
C ALA A 74 7.03 25.32 -21.04
N GLY A 75 7.45 25.34 -19.77
CA GLY A 75 7.57 26.57 -18.98
C GLY A 75 6.24 27.19 -18.54
N VAL A 76 5.11 26.54 -18.82
CA VAL A 76 3.79 26.96 -18.36
C VAL A 76 3.39 26.12 -17.15
N ARG A 77 3.21 26.77 -16.00
CA ARG A 77 2.68 26.14 -14.79
C ARG A 77 1.19 25.86 -14.97
N ARG A 78 0.80 24.59 -14.92
CA ARG A 78 -0.58 24.13 -14.99
C ARG A 78 -0.97 23.52 -13.66
N GLU A 79 -1.99 24.08 -13.04
CA GLU A 79 -2.56 23.59 -11.80
C GLU A 79 -3.92 22.96 -12.10
N ARG A 80 -4.13 21.75 -11.60
CA ARG A 80 -5.39 21.02 -11.75
C ARG A 80 -5.87 20.59 -10.38
N THR A 81 -7.08 21.01 -10.02
CA THR A 81 -7.76 20.53 -8.83
C THR A 81 -8.52 19.25 -9.17
N ILE A 82 -8.21 18.16 -8.49
CA ILE A 82 -8.86 16.86 -8.68
C ILE A 82 -9.74 16.60 -7.46
N GLU A 83 -11.02 16.30 -7.72
CA GLU A 83 -11.97 15.83 -6.73
C GLU A 83 -11.85 14.31 -6.58
N HIS A 84 -11.64 13.84 -5.35
CA HIS A 84 -11.53 12.43 -5.00
C HIS A 84 -12.70 12.02 -4.11
N PHE A 85 -13.18 10.80 -4.31
CA PHE A 85 -14.22 10.17 -3.51
C PHE A 85 -13.75 8.81 -3.02
N LYS A 86 -14.12 8.44 -1.79
CA LYS A 86 -13.90 7.10 -1.23
C LYS A 86 -15.16 6.56 -0.60
N CYS A 87 -15.61 5.39 -1.04
CA CYS A 87 -16.78 4.75 -0.45
C CYS A 87 -16.53 4.40 1.01
N THR A 88 -17.47 4.76 1.89
CA THR A 88 -17.42 4.42 3.32
C THR A 88 -17.62 2.93 3.59
N LYS A 89 -18.28 2.21 2.67
CA LYS A 89 -18.60 0.77 2.80
C LYS A 89 -17.52 -0.15 2.22
N CYS A 90 -17.09 0.08 0.99
CA CYS A 90 -16.17 -0.84 0.28
C CYS A 90 -14.74 -0.29 0.12
N SER A 91 -14.46 0.92 0.62
CA SER A 91 -13.17 1.61 0.50
C SER A 91 -12.64 1.78 -0.93
N HIS A 92 -13.51 1.66 -1.94
CA HIS A 92 -13.14 1.99 -3.32
C HIS A 92 -12.97 3.50 -3.46
N THR A 93 -11.92 3.93 -4.15
CA THR A 93 -11.62 5.34 -4.42
C THR A 93 -11.78 5.63 -5.90
N TRP A 94 -12.42 6.75 -6.25
CA TRP A 94 -12.56 7.22 -7.63
C TRP A 94 -12.45 8.74 -7.69
N THR A 95 -12.07 9.27 -8.85
CA THR A 95 -12.00 10.71 -9.11
C THR A 95 -13.21 11.16 -9.93
N LYS A 96 -13.64 12.41 -9.76
CA LYS A 96 -14.57 13.02 -10.72
C LYS A 96 -13.86 13.19 -12.05
N ALA A 97 -14.35 12.54 -13.11
CA ALA A 97 -13.92 12.89 -14.46
C ALA A 97 -14.37 14.34 -14.72
N SER A 98 -13.41 15.26 -14.90
CA SER A 98 -13.65 16.62 -15.38
C SER A 98 -13.81 16.64 -16.88
#